data_AF-A0A6V8LHZ4-F1
#
_entry.id   AF-A0A6V8LHZ4-F1
#
_cell.length_a   1.000
_cell.length_b   1.000
_cell.length_c   1.000
_cell.angle_alpha   90.00
_cell.angle_beta   90.00
_cell.angle_gamma   90.00
#
_symmetry.space_group_name_H-M   'P 1'
#
loop_
_entity.id
_entity.type
_entity.pdbx_description
1 polymer ?
#
loop_
_entity_poly.entity_id
_entity_poly.type
_entity_poly.pdbx_seq_one_letter_code
_entity_poly.pdbx_strand_id
1 'polypeptide(L)'
;MANAATEGPVPAATPLSPGVEPPKPGSWPGWPKFGSGDEVQQLRDLEGLGFPLTVPSSWTCVAAGSSEGFAKYNCGESPGQNPAIGGELTVRTCPLVCDEERRTAMRKSEEAWGLQWHRGSRLSAYAETDTIDGAPRYGLVLVAYYRTETDESVNRQVVLRMTAPVDRAAELQKIANYLRDTLFF
;
A
#
# COMPACT_ATOMS: atom_id res chain seq x y z
N MET A 1 -39.93 4.97 -1.74
CA MET A 1 -39.03 4.73 -0.59
C MET A 1 -37.64 4.54 -1.18
N ALA A 2 -36.73 5.49 -0.98
CA ALA A 2 -35.40 5.47 -1.58
C ALA A 2 -34.48 4.56 -0.74
N ASN A 3 -33.82 3.59 -1.39
CA ASN A 3 -32.77 2.79 -0.79
C ASN A 3 -31.57 3.69 -0.51
N ALA A 4 -31.23 3.86 0.77
CA ALA A 4 -29.95 4.41 1.18
C ALA A 4 -28.87 3.39 0.81
N ALA A 5 -27.99 3.76 -0.13
CA ALA A 5 -26.74 3.05 -0.32
C ALA A 5 -25.89 3.23 0.94
N THR A 6 -25.61 2.14 1.64
CA THR A 6 -24.69 2.14 2.77
C THR A 6 -23.29 2.46 2.24
N GLU A 7 -22.86 3.71 2.40
CA GLU A 7 -21.45 4.09 2.26
C GLU A 7 -20.66 3.28 3.28
N GLY A 8 -19.88 2.30 2.81
CA GLY A 8 -18.94 1.58 3.68
C GLY A 8 -17.91 2.52 4.30
N PRO A 9 -17.16 2.05 5.30
CA PRO A 9 -16.38 2.92 6.16
C PRO A 9 -15.32 3.68 5.37
N VAL A 10 -15.43 5.01 5.38
CA VAL A 10 -14.32 5.92 5.11
C VAL A 10 -13.95 6.53 6.45
N PRO A 11 -12.79 6.18 7.02
CA PRO A 11 -11.88 7.25 7.39
C PRO A 11 -10.40 6.84 7.30
N ALA A 12 -9.69 7.33 6.29
CA ALA A 12 -8.35 7.85 6.57
C ALA A 12 -8.55 9.30 7.00
N ALA A 13 -7.84 9.78 8.01
CA ALA A 13 -7.73 11.22 8.22
C ALA A 13 -7.44 11.90 6.88
N THR A 14 -8.10 13.02 6.57
CA THR A 14 -7.90 13.74 5.31
C THR A 14 -6.39 13.87 5.06
N PRO A 15 -5.87 13.37 3.94
CA PRO A 15 -4.43 13.41 3.68
C PRO A 15 -3.97 14.87 3.66
N LEU A 16 -2.79 15.13 4.22
CA LEU A 16 -2.22 16.47 4.24
C LEU A 16 -1.78 16.88 2.83
N SER A 17 -1.17 15.95 2.11
CA SER A 17 -0.67 16.12 0.74
C SER A 17 -1.02 14.89 -0.11
N PRO A 18 -2.28 14.76 -0.56
CA PRO A 18 -2.69 13.63 -1.39
C PRO A 18 -1.88 13.54 -2.68
N GLY A 19 -1.73 12.32 -3.20
CA GLY A 19 -1.10 12.15 -4.51
C GLY A 19 -1.92 12.77 -5.64
N VAL A 20 -1.23 13.35 -6.62
CA VAL A 20 -1.85 14.05 -7.74
C VAL A 20 -2.40 13.06 -8.77
N GLU A 21 -3.64 13.27 -9.20
CA GLU A 21 -4.34 12.52 -10.26
C GLU A 21 -4.42 13.34 -11.57
N PRO A 22 -4.55 12.71 -12.75
CA PRO A 22 -4.51 11.27 -13.00
C PRO A 22 -3.08 10.72 -12.95
N PRO A 23 -2.84 9.41 -12.79
CA PRO A 23 -1.48 8.89 -12.73
C PRO A 23 -0.81 9.05 -14.08
N LYS A 24 0.47 9.46 -14.09
CA LYS A 24 1.31 9.47 -15.29
C LYS A 24 1.31 8.08 -15.92
N PRO A 25 1.10 7.95 -17.24
CA PRO A 25 1.33 6.71 -17.95
C PRO A 25 2.77 6.23 -17.71
N GLY A 26 2.95 4.94 -17.55
CA GLY A 26 4.26 4.37 -17.26
C GLY A 26 4.22 2.85 -17.20
N SER A 27 5.39 2.27 -17.01
CA SER A 27 5.59 0.87 -16.67
C SER A 27 6.04 0.76 -15.23
N TRP A 28 5.83 -0.41 -14.64
CA TRP A 28 6.42 -0.72 -13.35
C TRP A 28 7.96 -0.56 -13.38
N PRO A 29 8.60 0.02 -12.36
CA PRO A 29 10.05 0.21 -12.31
C PRO A 29 10.84 -1.09 -12.32
N GLY A 30 12.12 -1.02 -12.71
CA GLY A 30 13.08 -2.13 -12.57
C GLY A 30 13.55 -2.37 -11.13
N TRP A 31 12.64 -2.28 -10.15
CA TRP A 31 12.95 -2.46 -8.74
C TRP A 31 13.52 -3.86 -8.46
N PRO A 32 14.37 -4.02 -7.42
CA PRO A 32 14.89 -5.32 -7.00
C PRO A 32 13.79 -6.22 -6.43
N LYS A 33 13.98 -7.53 -6.53
CA LYS A 33 13.12 -8.55 -5.89
C LYS A 33 13.88 -9.23 -4.75
N PHE A 34 13.14 -9.89 -3.85
CA PHE A 34 13.77 -10.82 -2.91
C PHE A 34 14.45 -11.96 -3.68
N GLY A 35 15.71 -12.23 -3.33
CA GLY A 35 16.53 -13.31 -3.90
C GLY A 35 16.84 -14.39 -2.86
N SER A 36 17.53 -15.45 -3.28
CA SER A 36 17.87 -16.59 -2.41
C SER A 36 18.82 -16.25 -1.25
N GLY A 37 19.54 -15.14 -1.32
CA GLY A 37 20.43 -14.67 -0.26
C GLY A 37 19.79 -13.70 0.72
N ASP A 38 18.52 -13.33 0.53
CA ASP A 38 17.81 -12.44 1.44
C ASP A 38 17.26 -13.23 2.63
N GLU A 39 17.52 -12.75 3.84
CA GLU A 39 16.86 -13.26 5.04
C GLU A 39 15.45 -12.67 5.15
N VAL A 40 14.44 -13.50 4.90
CA VAL A 40 13.04 -13.09 4.87
C VAL A 40 12.18 -13.97 5.77
N GLN A 41 11.02 -13.43 6.14
CA GLN A 41 9.95 -14.18 6.82
C GLN A 41 8.61 -13.90 6.15
N GLN A 42 7.63 -14.74 6.46
CA GLN A 42 6.25 -14.60 6.00
C GLN A 42 5.32 -14.28 7.16
N LEU A 43 4.70 -13.10 7.13
CA LEU A 43 3.67 -12.68 8.07
C LEU A 43 2.32 -13.16 7.56
N ARG A 44 1.66 -14.08 8.28
CA ARG A 44 0.44 -14.77 7.82
C ARG A 44 -0.84 -14.19 8.39
N ASP A 45 -0.78 -13.56 9.56
CA ASP A 45 -1.95 -13.16 10.33
C ASP A 45 -2.32 -11.69 10.13
N LEU A 46 -2.23 -11.20 8.88
CA LEU A 46 -2.62 -9.85 8.49
C LEU A 46 -4.06 -9.87 7.97
N GLU A 47 -4.98 -9.41 8.80
CA GLU A 47 -6.41 -9.31 8.54
C GLU A 47 -6.69 -8.59 7.21
N GLY A 48 -7.60 -9.17 6.43
CA GLY A 48 -8.03 -8.65 5.14
C GLY A 48 -7.05 -8.87 3.99
N LEU A 49 -5.76 -9.10 4.24
CA LEU A 49 -4.76 -9.22 3.17
C LEU A 49 -5.02 -10.46 2.29
N GLY A 50 -5.34 -11.59 2.91
CA GLY A 50 -5.74 -12.83 2.22
C GLY A 50 -4.56 -13.65 1.67
N PHE A 51 -3.32 -13.24 1.95
CA PHE A 51 -2.09 -13.95 1.58
C PHE A 51 -0.98 -13.56 2.56
N PRO A 52 0.08 -14.39 2.72
CA PRO A 52 1.22 -14.03 3.57
C PRO A 52 1.96 -12.81 3.01
N LEU A 53 2.40 -11.88 3.85
CA LEU A 53 3.31 -10.82 3.42
C LEU A 53 4.76 -11.27 3.62
N THR A 54 5.57 -11.22 2.57
CA THR A 54 7.02 -11.48 2.67
C THR A 54 7.77 -10.17 2.99
N VAL A 55 8.55 -10.17 4.07
CA VAL A 55 9.33 -9.02 4.58
C VAL A 55 10.72 -9.49 5.05
N PRO A 56 11.69 -8.58 5.28
CA PRO A 56 12.95 -8.95 5.94
C PRO A 56 12.75 -9.64 7.30
N SER A 57 13.67 -10.52 7.69
CA SER A 57 13.62 -11.29 8.94
C SER A 57 13.62 -10.41 10.21
N SER A 58 14.14 -9.19 10.13
CA SER A 58 14.14 -8.21 11.23
C SER A 58 12.81 -7.46 11.38
N TRP A 59 11.89 -7.59 10.42
CA TRP A 59 10.65 -6.81 10.41
C TRP A 59 9.51 -7.49 11.15
N THR A 60 8.58 -6.69 11.64
CA THR A 60 7.28 -7.16 12.11
C THR A 60 6.20 -6.14 11.76
N CYS A 61 4.94 -6.57 11.77
CA CYS A 61 3.78 -5.72 11.58
C CYS A 61 2.89 -5.78 12.83
N VAL A 62 2.58 -4.62 13.40
CA VAL A 62 1.72 -4.50 14.59
C VAL A 62 0.44 -3.78 14.19
N ALA A 63 -0.71 -4.29 14.65
CA ALA A 63 -2.01 -3.67 14.40
C ALA A 63 -2.02 -2.23 14.95
N ALA A 64 -2.44 -1.29 14.09
CA ALA A 64 -2.52 0.14 14.38
C ALA A 64 -3.95 0.69 14.32
N GLY A 65 -4.89 -0.10 13.81
CA GLY A 65 -6.32 0.21 13.82
C GLY A 65 -7.10 -0.77 12.94
N SER A 66 -8.33 -1.06 13.32
CA SER A 66 -9.23 -1.87 12.51
C SER A 66 -10.69 -1.44 12.70
N SER A 67 -11.49 -1.73 11.69
CA SER A 67 -12.95 -1.67 11.70
C SER A 67 -13.47 -2.65 10.66
N GLU A 68 -14.78 -2.82 10.53
CA GLU A 68 -15.35 -3.66 9.48
C GLU A 68 -14.80 -3.28 8.10
N GLY A 69 -14.20 -4.23 7.37
CA GLY A 69 -13.62 -4.00 6.05
C GLY A 69 -12.39 -3.09 6.02
N PHE A 70 -11.74 -2.81 7.15
CA PHE A 70 -10.53 -1.98 7.22
C PHE A 70 -9.55 -2.54 8.26
N ALA A 71 -8.29 -2.72 7.86
CA ALA A 71 -7.21 -3.06 8.76
C ALA A 71 -5.97 -2.21 8.44
N LYS A 72 -5.31 -1.71 9.48
CA LYS A 72 -4.07 -0.94 9.39
C LYS A 72 -3.01 -1.53 10.30
N TYR A 73 -1.80 -1.63 9.77
CA TYR A 73 -0.62 -2.13 10.44
C TYR A 73 0.53 -1.13 10.32
N ASN A 74 1.32 -1.02 11.38
CA ASN A 74 2.65 -0.42 11.33
C ASN A 74 3.67 -1.54 11.13
N CYS A 75 4.41 -1.52 10.02
CA CYS A 75 5.39 -2.54 9.65
C CYS A 75 6.80 -1.94 9.59
N GLY A 76 7.81 -2.65 10.08
CA GLY A 76 9.21 -2.20 10.04
C GLY A 76 10.08 -2.98 11.03
N GLU A 77 11.36 -2.59 11.14
CA GLU A 77 12.30 -3.15 12.13
C GLU A 77 11.93 -2.80 13.58
N SER A 78 11.26 -1.67 13.77
CA SER A 78 10.74 -1.22 15.06
C SER A 78 9.40 -0.55 14.80
N PRO A 79 8.31 -1.34 14.67
CA PRO A 79 7.01 -0.82 14.28
C PRO A 79 6.49 0.15 15.34
N GLY A 80 6.02 1.32 14.90
CA GLY A 80 5.60 2.40 15.78
C GLY A 80 5.40 3.70 15.01
N GLN A 81 5.33 4.82 15.73
CA GLN A 81 5.33 6.14 15.08
C GLN A 81 6.75 6.48 14.63
N ASN A 82 6.91 6.78 13.34
CA ASN A 82 8.17 7.16 12.68
C ASN A 82 9.27 6.08 12.76
N PRO A 83 9.05 4.88 12.20
CA PRO A 83 10.08 3.86 12.17
C PRO A 83 11.30 4.33 11.36
N ALA A 84 12.50 3.95 11.79
CA ALA A 84 13.73 4.26 11.04
C ALA A 84 13.60 3.77 9.59
N ILE A 85 13.12 2.55 9.41
CA ILE A 85 12.68 1.94 8.15
C ILE A 85 11.33 1.24 8.34
N GLY A 86 10.41 1.45 7.40
CA GLY A 86 9.06 0.90 7.45
C GLY A 86 7.99 1.99 7.36
N GLY A 87 6.82 1.74 7.91
CA GLY A 87 5.65 2.59 7.74
C GLY A 87 4.35 1.80 7.84
N GLU A 88 3.37 2.12 7.00
CA GLU A 88 2.01 1.65 7.13
C GLU A 88 1.62 0.69 6.01
N LEU A 89 0.97 -0.40 6.39
CA LEU A 89 0.21 -1.27 5.49
C LEU A 89 -1.26 -1.12 5.84
N THR A 90 -2.08 -0.71 4.87
CA THR A 90 -3.53 -0.59 5.02
C THR A 90 -4.22 -1.51 4.04
N VAL A 91 -5.21 -2.26 4.51
CA VAL A 91 -6.08 -3.09 3.69
C VAL A 91 -7.51 -2.60 3.84
N ARG A 92 -8.20 -2.39 2.71
CA ARG A 92 -9.59 -1.93 2.69
C ARG A 92 -10.43 -2.83 1.79
N THR A 93 -11.64 -3.13 2.23
CA THR A 93 -12.68 -3.77 1.43
C THR A 93 -13.51 -2.71 0.71
N CYS A 94 -13.69 -2.89 -0.60
CA CYS A 94 -14.67 -2.13 -1.35
C CYS A 94 -16.07 -2.68 -1.02
N PRO A 95 -17.07 -1.85 -0.64
CA PRO A 95 -18.42 -2.32 -0.29
C PRO A 95 -19.15 -3.05 -1.43
N LEU A 96 -18.73 -2.79 -2.67
CA LEU A 96 -19.20 -3.47 -3.88
C LEU A 96 -17.96 -3.96 -4.66
N VAL A 97 -17.61 -3.23 -5.72
CA VAL A 97 -16.43 -3.45 -6.54
C VAL A 97 -15.55 -2.21 -6.52
N CYS A 98 -14.24 -2.40 -6.61
CA CYS A 98 -13.29 -1.32 -6.82
C CYS A 98 -13.27 -0.94 -8.31
N ASP A 99 -14.35 -0.34 -8.81
CA ASP A 99 -14.41 0.19 -10.19
C ASP A 99 -13.43 1.36 -10.40
N GLU A 100 -13.35 1.92 -11.61
CA GLU A 100 -12.40 3.01 -11.89
C GLU A 100 -12.66 4.30 -11.11
N GLU A 101 -13.93 4.67 -10.94
CA GLU A 101 -14.33 5.86 -10.18
C GLU A 101 -13.94 5.70 -8.70
N ARG A 102 -14.28 4.54 -8.12
CA ARG A 102 -13.94 4.18 -6.74
C ARG A 102 -12.44 4.12 -6.52
N ARG A 103 -11.68 3.48 -7.43
CA ARG A 103 -10.22 3.42 -7.33
C ARG A 103 -9.59 4.81 -7.39
N THR A 104 -10.11 5.70 -8.22
CA THR A 104 -9.66 7.09 -8.28
C THR A 104 -9.98 7.84 -6.98
N ALA A 105 -11.19 7.70 -6.44
CA ALA A 105 -11.57 8.31 -5.17
C ALA A 105 -10.69 7.81 -4.01
N MET A 106 -10.43 6.50 -3.94
CA MET A 106 -9.58 5.90 -2.92
C MET A 106 -8.12 6.35 -3.04
N ARG A 107 -7.54 6.40 -4.25
CA ARG A 107 -6.17 6.96 -4.42
C ARG A 107 -6.07 8.42 -3.99
N LYS A 108 -7.08 9.25 -4.27
CA LYS A 108 -7.12 10.64 -3.81
C LYS A 108 -7.17 10.78 -2.29
N SER A 109 -7.61 9.73 -1.58
CA SER A 109 -7.59 9.71 -0.11
C SER A 109 -6.26 9.27 0.50
N GLU A 110 -5.28 8.85 -0.31
CA GLU A 110 -3.97 8.44 0.22
C GLU A 110 -2.99 9.61 0.27
N GLU A 111 -2.28 9.71 1.40
CA GLU A 111 -1.11 10.57 1.55
C GLU A 111 0.02 10.06 0.67
N ALA A 112 0.54 10.92 -0.21
CA ALA A 112 1.65 10.62 -1.08
C ALA A 112 2.57 11.84 -1.29
N TRP A 113 2.69 12.69 -0.27
CA TRP A 113 3.57 13.86 -0.24
C TRP A 113 3.34 14.84 -1.39
N GLY A 114 2.11 14.91 -1.91
CA GLY A 114 1.77 15.77 -3.05
C GLY A 114 2.41 15.31 -4.37
N LEU A 115 2.97 14.11 -4.41
CA LEU A 115 3.64 13.57 -5.59
C LEU A 115 2.61 13.14 -6.65
N GLN A 116 3.03 13.23 -7.90
CA GLN A 116 2.27 12.68 -9.01
C GLN A 116 2.29 11.15 -8.96
N TRP A 117 1.13 10.52 -8.98
CA TRP A 117 1.04 9.06 -9.14
C TRP A 117 1.65 8.61 -10.46
N HIS A 118 2.34 7.48 -10.45
CA HIS A 118 2.78 6.73 -11.62
C HIS A 118 1.93 5.48 -11.77
N ARG A 119 1.44 5.24 -12.99
CA ARG A 119 0.68 4.02 -13.29
C ARG A 119 1.62 2.82 -13.32
N GLY A 120 1.38 1.86 -12.43
CA GLY A 120 2.11 0.57 -12.41
C GLY A 120 1.43 -0.51 -13.24
N SER A 121 0.09 -0.51 -13.26
CA SER A 121 -0.76 -1.37 -14.08
C SER A 121 -2.17 -0.74 -14.23
N ARG A 122 -3.14 -1.48 -14.76
CA ARG A 122 -4.56 -1.07 -14.69
C ARG A 122 -5.05 -0.96 -13.24
N LEU A 123 -4.48 -1.73 -12.34
CA LEU A 123 -4.94 -1.96 -10.96
C LEU A 123 -3.90 -1.53 -9.90
N SER A 124 -2.81 -0.87 -10.29
CA SER A 124 -1.85 -0.30 -9.35
C SER A 124 -1.30 1.05 -9.79
N ALA A 125 -0.97 1.87 -8.79
CA ALA A 125 -0.21 3.09 -8.95
C ALA A 125 0.77 3.24 -7.79
N TYR A 126 1.86 3.96 -8.02
CA TYR A 126 2.86 4.22 -6.99
C TYR A 126 3.38 5.65 -7.09
N ALA A 127 3.98 6.14 -6.01
CA ALA A 127 4.73 7.38 -5.97
C ALA A 127 5.97 7.15 -5.11
N GLU A 128 7.12 7.67 -5.53
CA GLU A 128 8.37 7.56 -4.78
C GLU A 128 9.14 8.88 -4.80
N THR A 129 9.94 9.12 -3.77
CA THR A 129 10.81 10.29 -3.60
C THR A 129 12.05 9.88 -2.80
N ASP A 130 13.16 10.58 -2.98
CA ASP A 130 14.37 10.46 -2.14
C ASP A 130 14.43 11.54 -1.04
N THR A 131 13.43 12.42 -1.00
CA THR A 131 13.34 13.55 -0.08
C THR A 131 11.93 13.64 0.51
N ILE A 132 11.83 13.75 1.85
CA ILE A 132 10.59 13.99 2.58
C ILE A 132 10.81 15.19 3.51
N ASP A 133 9.93 16.19 3.45
CA ASP A 133 10.02 17.42 4.26
C ASP A 133 11.39 18.11 4.18
N GLY A 134 12.06 18.02 3.02
CA GLY A 134 13.39 18.58 2.78
C GLY A 134 14.56 17.77 3.33
N ALA A 135 14.31 16.63 3.97
CA ALA A 135 15.34 15.72 4.49
C ALA A 135 15.60 14.56 3.51
N PRO A 136 16.86 14.10 3.37
CA PRO A 136 17.20 12.95 2.53
C PRO A 136 16.63 11.67 3.14
N ARG A 137 15.45 11.27 2.65
CA ARG A 137 14.68 10.14 3.14
C ARG A 137 13.86 9.58 2.01
N TYR A 138 14.06 8.30 1.73
CA TYR A 138 13.30 7.63 0.69
C TYR A 138 11.87 7.38 1.15
N GLY A 139 10.91 7.76 0.32
CA GLY A 139 9.48 7.53 0.51
C GLY A 139 8.93 6.70 -0.63
N LEU A 140 8.09 5.72 -0.31
CA LEU A 140 7.38 4.91 -1.29
C LEU A 140 5.93 4.73 -0.87
N VAL A 141 5.01 5.12 -1.74
CA VAL A 141 3.60 4.79 -1.64
C VAL A 141 3.20 3.90 -2.81
N LEU A 142 2.62 2.74 -2.52
CA LEU A 142 2.02 1.84 -3.49
C LEU A 142 0.55 1.67 -3.14
N VAL A 143 -0.32 1.86 -4.14
CA VAL A 143 -1.74 1.52 -4.06
C VAL A 143 -2.02 0.44 -5.09
N ALA A 144 -2.60 -0.68 -4.67
CA ALA A 144 -2.99 -1.78 -5.53
C ALA A 144 -4.41 -2.27 -5.20
N TYR A 145 -5.10 -2.78 -6.22
CA TYR A 145 -6.44 -3.32 -6.10
C TYR A 145 -6.48 -4.76 -6.58
N TYR A 146 -7.09 -5.65 -5.80
CA TYR A 146 -7.07 -7.08 -6.07
C TYR A 146 -8.38 -7.74 -5.68
N ARG A 147 -8.51 -9.00 -6.11
CA ARG A 147 -9.61 -9.89 -5.75
C ARG A 147 -9.16 -10.82 -4.63
N THR A 148 -10.05 -11.14 -3.70
CA THR A 148 -9.89 -12.28 -2.80
C THR A 148 -10.42 -13.54 -3.47
N GLU A 149 -9.89 -14.72 -3.14
CA GLU A 149 -10.27 -16.01 -3.77
C GLU A 149 -11.78 -16.31 -3.73
N THR A 150 -12.50 -15.67 -2.81
CA THR A 150 -13.96 -15.80 -2.62
C THR A 150 -14.81 -14.99 -3.60
N ASP A 151 -14.24 -14.01 -4.31
CA ASP A 151 -15.01 -13.04 -5.10
C ASP A 151 -14.50 -12.94 -6.54
N GLU A 152 -15.43 -12.94 -7.50
CA GLU A 152 -15.10 -12.84 -8.93
C GLU A 152 -14.66 -11.41 -9.34
N SER A 153 -14.90 -10.42 -8.47
CA SER A 153 -14.62 -9.00 -8.73
C SER A 153 -13.49 -8.45 -7.86
N VAL A 154 -12.72 -7.49 -8.41
CA VAL A 154 -11.75 -6.70 -7.64
C VAL A 154 -12.49 -5.95 -6.53
N ASN A 155 -12.21 -6.29 -5.28
CA ASN A 155 -12.97 -5.84 -4.11
C ASN A 155 -12.09 -5.51 -2.90
N ARG A 156 -10.76 -5.52 -3.06
CA ARG A 156 -9.80 -5.08 -2.05
C ARG A 156 -8.90 -3.99 -2.59
N GLN A 157 -8.48 -3.10 -1.69
CA GLN A 157 -7.35 -2.21 -1.85
C GLN A 157 -6.29 -2.59 -0.81
N VAL A 158 -5.03 -2.59 -1.22
CA VAL A 158 -3.89 -2.52 -0.33
C VAL A 158 -3.12 -1.24 -0.59
N VAL A 159 -2.71 -0.57 0.49
CA VAL A 159 -1.87 0.62 0.47
C VAL A 159 -0.65 0.35 1.32
N LEU A 160 0.53 0.49 0.70
CA LEU A 160 1.81 0.45 1.37
C LEU A 160 2.36 1.87 1.36
N ARG A 161 2.51 2.51 2.52
CA ARG A 161 3.12 3.85 2.67
C ARG A 161 4.33 3.73 3.60
N MET A 162 5.52 3.70 3.02
CA MET A 162 6.74 3.35 3.72
C MET A 162 7.81 4.41 3.52
N THR A 163 8.72 4.52 4.48
CA THR A 163 9.88 5.40 4.45
C THR A 163 11.14 4.68 4.91
N ALA A 164 12.29 5.11 4.43
CA ALA A 164 13.59 4.52 4.73
C ALA A 164 14.71 5.56 4.63
N PRO A 165 15.88 5.30 5.23
CA PRO A 165 17.13 5.91 4.76
C PRO A 165 17.32 5.65 3.26
N VAL A 166 17.90 6.60 2.53
CA VAL A 166 18.01 6.52 1.06
C VAL A 166 18.83 5.30 0.60
N ASP A 167 19.87 4.94 1.35
CA ASP A 167 20.71 3.77 1.13
C ASP A 167 19.99 2.43 1.39
N ARG A 168 18.81 2.45 2.03
CA ARG A 168 17.97 1.27 2.28
C ARG A 168 16.70 1.24 1.44
N ALA A 169 16.57 2.10 0.43
CA ALA A 169 15.41 2.15 -0.47
C ALA A 169 15.08 0.79 -1.11
N ALA A 170 16.11 0.01 -1.44
CA ALA A 170 15.99 -1.31 -2.06
C ALA A 170 15.12 -2.28 -1.24
N GLU A 171 15.11 -2.19 0.08
CA GLU A 171 14.28 -3.05 0.94
C GLU A 171 12.79 -2.79 0.73
N LEU A 172 12.38 -1.52 0.68
CA LEU A 172 10.99 -1.14 0.42
C LEU A 172 10.57 -1.54 -1.00
N GLN A 173 11.47 -1.36 -1.97
CA GLN A 173 11.25 -1.73 -3.36
C GLN A 173 11.04 -3.24 -3.53
N LYS A 174 11.79 -4.08 -2.80
CA LYS A 174 11.59 -5.54 -2.78
C LYS A 174 10.21 -5.92 -2.25
N ILE A 175 9.74 -5.28 -1.17
CA ILE A 175 8.39 -5.50 -0.62
C ILE A 175 7.31 -5.08 -1.62
N ALA A 176 7.46 -3.92 -2.26
CA ALA A 176 6.52 -3.45 -3.28
C ALA A 176 6.48 -4.38 -4.50
N ASN A 177 7.62 -4.91 -4.93
CA ASN A 177 7.69 -5.92 -5.99
C ASN A 177 7.06 -7.25 -5.57
N TYR A 178 7.27 -7.69 -4.33
CA TYR A 178 6.60 -8.88 -3.80
C TYR A 178 5.07 -8.71 -3.88
N LEU A 179 4.55 -7.55 -3.45
CA LEU A 179 3.12 -7.25 -3.56
C LEU A 179 2.66 -7.26 -5.01
N ARG A 180 3.41 -6.64 -5.93
CA ARG A 180 3.07 -6.68 -7.36
C ARG A 180 2.97 -8.11 -7.90
N ASP A 181 3.92 -8.98 -7.55
CA ASP A 181 3.98 -10.36 -8.05
C ASP A 181 2.89 -11.25 -7.40
N THR A 182 2.52 -10.96 -6.16
CA THR A 182 1.53 -11.75 -5.40
C THR A 182 0.10 -11.34 -5.73
N LEU A 183 -0.13 -10.05 -5.93
CA LEU A 183 -1.40 -9.47 -6.35
C LEU A 183 -1.54 -9.68 -7.86
N PHE A 184 -1.85 -10.92 -8.27
CA PHE A 184 -2.12 -11.21 -9.68
C PHE A 184 -3.26 -10.30 -10.20
N PHE A 185 -2.90 -9.42 -11.13
CA PHE A 185 -3.81 -8.54 -11.88
C PHE A 185 -4.36 -9.20 -13.14
#